data_AF-A0A4R4F682-F1
#
_entry.id   AF-A0A4R4F682-F1
#
_cell.length_a   1.000
_cell.length_b   1.000
_cell.length_c   1.000
_cell.angle_alpha   90.00
_cell.angle_beta   90.00
_cell.angle_gamma   90.00
#
_symmetry.space_group_name_H-M   'P 1'
#
loop_
_entity.id
_entity.type
_entity.pdbx_description
1 polymer ?
#
loop_
_entity_poly.entity_id
_entity_poly.type
_entity_poly.pdbx_seq_one_letter_code
_entity_poly.pdbx_strand_id
1 'polypeptide(L)'
;MEATVQGVPLRISLPESYFHSDEFKYPLLVVFDGSNQHDHVQGNVRFLSTFAVIPEMIIVSLDATSRLKDFSPTVIEGYEERSGGAQQFSTFIQEEVLNNLANQYRVADYRVVSGHSLSGLFTSYLALEKPYLFNAAISISPSLWWDNNYLSRNLEQFQIEDRPHVRWFLSIANEPGEMAEGFNLMSNALSAQSITNLEWFTESFENETHDTAPLYGNVEGLRQIFSGYNAVPNIEVKSLATLREFYQDLSEAFGFTFQMSAHQYNVYGLKAAYEGQLDWGIEILEQGTETFPRSDMLWDSLATAYDMNRQTEAAMAASTRALQLAIANNSKYLPAIRRQNESLRD
;
A
#
# COMPACT_ATOMS: atom_id res chain seq x y z
N MET A 1 -6.42 -3.36 14.98
CA MET A 1 -6.19 -3.09 16.42
C MET A 1 -6.23 -1.60 16.67
N GLU A 2 -6.58 -1.17 17.87
CA GLU A 2 -6.64 0.26 18.23
C GLU A 2 -5.43 0.62 19.09
N ALA A 3 -4.90 1.83 18.90
CA ALA A 3 -3.81 2.40 19.68
C ALA A 3 -4.02 3.90 19.87
N THR A 4 -3.15 4.56 20.63
CA THR A 4 -3.20 6.02 20.82
C THR A 4 -1.79 6.57 20.90
N VAL A 5 -1.52 7.65 20.17
CA VAL A 5 -0.25 8.39 20.22
C VAL A 5 -0.57 9.83 20.57
N GLN A 6 -0.08 10.31 21.72
CA GLN A 6 -0.35 11.66 22.24
C GLN A 6 -1.85 12.05 22.24
N GLY A 7 -2.74 11.10 22.55
CA GLY A 7 -4.19 11.33 22.56
C GLY A 7 -4.89 11.21 21.19
N VAL A 8 -4.14 10.98 20.10
CA VAL A 8 -4.71 10.72 18.77
C VAL A 8 -4.99 9.22 18.61
N PRO A 9 -6.25 8.81 18.37
CA PRO A 9 -6.58 7.41 18.16
C PRO A 9 -6.04 6.92 16.81
N LEU A 10 -5.44 5.73 16.84
CA LEU A 10 -4.92 5.03 15.67
C LEU A 10 -5.65 3.70 15.49
N ARG A 11 -5.95 3.35 14.24
CA ARG A 11 -6.37 2.00 13.85
C ARG A 11 -5.28 1.37 13.00
N ILE A 12 -4.81 0.20 13.41
CA ILE A 12 -3.67 -0.49 12.79
C ILE A 12 -4.13 -1.84 12.24
N SER A 13 -3.83 -2.09 10.97
CA SER A 13 -4.01 -3.39 10.32
C SER A 13 -2.67 -3.92 9.85
N LEU A 14 -2.35 -5.14 10.30
CA LEU A 14 -1.15 -5.86 9.92
C LEU A 14 -1.50 -6.83 8.78
N PRO A 15 -0.62 -6.99 7.78
CA PRO A 15 -0.82 -8.00 6.75
C PRO A 15 -0.76 -9.41 7.36
N GLU A 16 -1.45 -10.36 6.74
CA GLU A 16 -1.55 -11.75 7.24
C GLU A 16 -0.15 -12.37 7.40
N SER A 17 0.75 -12.10 6.45
CA SER A 17 2.13 -12.58 6.48
C SER A 17 2.97 -11.99 7.61
N TYR A 18 2.53 -10.94 8.30
CA TYR A 18 3.28 -10.30 9.39
C TYR A 18 3.64 -11.34 10.46
N PHE A 19 2.73 -12.25 10.79
CA PHE A 19 2.98 -13.27 11.81
C PHE A 19 3.81 -14.45 11.30
N HIS A 20 4.11 -14.48 10.00
CA HIS A 20 4.80 -15.60 9.35
C HIS A 20 6.31 -15.42 9.21
N SER A 21 6.83 -14.21 9.46
CA SER A 21 8.25 -13.88 9.48
C SER A 21 8.57 -12.91 10.63
N ASP A 22 9.76 -13.08 11.22
CA ASP A 22 10.27 -12.15 12.26
C ASP A 22 11.16 -11.04 11.68
N GLU A 23 11.57 -11.16 10.41
CA GLU A 23 12.55 -10.27 9.78
C GLU A 23 11.94 -9.40 8.67
N PHE A 24 10.88 -9.88 8.02
CA PHE A 24 10.28 -9.15 6.90
C PHE A 24 9.67 -7.81 7.35
N LYS A 25 10.06 -6.74 6.65
CA LYS A 25 9.57 -5.38 6.87
C LYS A 25 8.58 -4.99 5.79
N TYR A 26 7.53 -4.28 6.18
CA TYR A 26 6.39 -3.94 5.32
C TYR A 26 6.35 -2.44 5.04
N PRO A 27 6.10 -2.01 3.80
CA PRO A 27 5.70 -0.64 3.51
C PRO A 27 4.56 -0.18 4.42
N LEU A 28 4.48 1.12 4.68
CA LEU A 28 3.48 1.72 5.56
C LEU A 28 2.47 2.53 4.73
N LEU A 29 1.17 2.28 4.92
CA LEU A 29 0.09 3.15 4.47
C LEU A 29 -0.43 3.97 5.64
N VAL A 30 -0.27 5.29 5.59
CA VAL A 30 -0.96 6.22 6.49
C VAL A 30 -2.26 6.67 5.85
N VAL A 31 -3.38 6.51 6.55
CA VAL A 31 -4.72 6.88 6.04
C VAL A 31 -5.34 7.91 6.98
N PHE A 32 -5.69 9.07 6.47
CA PHE A 32 -6.42 10.08 7.23
C PHE A 32 -7.94 9.82 7.23
N ASP A 33 -8.64 10.43 8.18
CA ASP A 33 -10.07 10.20 8.42
C ASP A 33 -10.38 8.72 8.73
N GLY A 34 -9.52 8.10 9.55
CA GLY A 34 -9.50 6.66 9.81
C GLY A 34 -10.81 6.07 10.35
N SER A 35 -11.61 6.86 11.06
CA SER A 35 -12.96 6.50 11.51
C SER A 35 -13.85 5.99 10.36
N ASN A 36 -13.75 6.59 9.18
CA ASN A 36 -14.56 6.25 8.01
C ASN A 36 -13.78 5.49 6.92
N GLN A 37 -12.45 5.67 6.86
CA GLN A 37 -11.65 5.16 5.74
C GLN A 37 -10.99 3.80 6.01
N HIS A 38 -10.71 3.44 7.27
CA HIS A 38 -9.85 2.31 7.59
C HIS A 38 -10.33 0.97 7.01
N ASP A 39 -11.63 0.65 7.14
CA ASP A 39 -12.14 -0.70 6.87
C ASP A 39 -12.16 -1.06 5.39
N HIS A 40 -12.54 -0.13 4.52
CA HIS A 40 -12.52 -0.38 3.08
C HIS A 40 -11.10 -0.36 2.53
N VAL A 41 -10.24 0.55 3.00
CA VAL A 41 -8.83 0.62 2.59
C VAL A 41 -8.08 -0.66 2.95
N GLN A 42 -8.28 -1.21 4.17
CA GLN A 42 -7.64 -2.47 4.53
C GLN A 42 -8.12 -3.64 3.67
N GLY A 43 -9.40 -3.66 3.30
CA GLY A 43 -9.96 -4.67 2.40
C GLY A 43 -9.33 -4.60 1.02
N ASN A 44 -9.21 -3.39 0.46
CA ASN A 44 -8.61 -3.12 -0.84
C ASN A 44 -7.14 -3.54 -0.86
N VAL A 45 -6.34 -3.09 0.13
CA VAL A 45 -4.92 -3.44 0.21
C VAL A 45 -4.75 -4.95 0.31
N ARG A 46 -5.49 -5.61 1.22
CA ARG A 46 -5.41 -7.07 1.39
C ARG A 46 -5.76 -7.82 0.12
N PHE A 47 -6.78 -7.39 -0.60
CA PHE A 47 -7.20 -8.04 -1.84
C PHE A 47 -6.16 -7.85 -2.94
N LEU A 48 -5.70 -6.62 -3.17
CA LEU A 48 -4.71 -6.33 -4.21
C LEU A 48 -3.37 -7.01 -3.95
N SER A 49 -2.92 -7.04 -2.69
CA SER A 49 -1.66 -7.68 -2.31
C SER A 49 -1.70 -9.21 -2.42
N THR A 50 -2.87 -9.83 -2.20
CA THR A 50 -3.06 -11.28 -2.40
C THR A 50 -2.68 -11.74 -3.80
N PHE A 51 -2.92 -10.88 -4.81
CA PHE A 51 -2.63 -11.16 -6.22
C PHE A 51 -1.36 -10.49 -6.73
N ALA A 52 -0.47 -10.06 -5.82
CA ALA A 52 0.77 -9.37 -6.14
C ALA A 52 0.59 -8.12 -7.02
N VAL A 53 -0.57 -7.46 -6.96
CA VAL A 53 -0.83 -6.21 -7.68
C VAL A 53 -0.09 -5.05 -7.01
N ILE A 54 -0.04 -5.07 -5.68
CA ILE A 54 0.68 -4.11 -4.83
C ILE A 54 1.43 -4.89 -3.73
N PRO A 55 2.42 -4.30 -3.03
CA PRO A 55 3.03 -4.96 -1.87
C PRO A 55 2.02 -5.17 -0.73
N GLU A 56 2.29 -6.16 0.13
CA GLU A 56 1.65 -6.21 1.45
C GLU A 56 2.13 -5.02 2.30
N MET A 57 1.22 -4.35 3.00
CA MET A 57 1.55 -3.13 3.75
C MET A 57 0.95 -3.16 5.14
N ILE A 58 1.64 -2.54 6.10
CA ILE A 58 1.04 -2.17 7.39
C ILE A 58 0.19 -0.92 7.13
N ILE A 59 -1.05 -0.93 7.62
CA ILE A 59 -1.97 0.19 7.45
C ILE A 59 -2.20 0.83 8.81
N VAL A 60 -1.97 2.13 8.89
CA VAL A 60 -2.24 2.93 10.07
C VAL A 60 -3.16 4.06 9.69
N SER A 61 -4.37 4.04 10.22
CA SER A 61 -5.33 5.11 10.03
C SER A 61 -5.43 5.96 11.28
N LEU A 62 -5.61 7.26 11.11
CA LEU A 62 -5.75 8.20 12.21
C LEU A 62 -6.77 9.28 11.92
N ASP A 63 -7.39 9.78 12.97
CA ASP A 63 -8.32 10.90 12.91
C ASP A 63 -7.64 12.16 13.46
N ALA A 64 -7.64 13.24 12.68
CA ALA A 64 -7.16 14.53 13.14
C ALA A 64 -8.01 15.04 14.31
N THR A 65 -7.38 15.68 15.30
CA THR A 65 -8.11 16.25 16.44
C THR A 65 -8.92 17.47 16.01
N SER A 66 -8.38 18.27 15.09
CA SER A 66 -9.09 19.40 14.49
C SER A 66 -8.97 19.31 12.98
N ARG A 67 -9.84 18.50 12.35
CA ARG A 67 -9.79 18.20 10.91
C ARG A 67 -9.57 19.43 10.03
N LEU A 68 -10.32 20.52 10.25
CA LEU A 68 -10.18 21.74 9.46
C LEU A 68 -8.80 22.37 9.62
N LYS A 69 -8.31 22.46 10.85
CA LYS A 69 -7.03 23.07 11.18
C LYS A 69 -5.87 22.23 10.68
N ASP A 70 -5.87 20.95 11.04
CA ASP A 70 -4.75 20.04 10.83
C ASP A 70 -4.53 19.73 9.34
N PHE A 71 -5.58 19.82 8.51
CA PHE A 71 -5.50 19.52 7.07
C PHE A 71 -5.43 20.74 6.15
N SER A 72 -5.53 21.96 6.68
CA SER A 72 -5.42 23.17 5.86
C SER A 72 -3.99 23.75 5.89
N PRO A 73 -3.38 24.01 4.72
CA PRO A 73 -2.01 24.54 4.63
C PRO A 73 -1.90 26.01 5.03
N THR A 74 -2.98 26.78 4.87
CA THR A 74 -3.02 28.22 5.13
C THR A 74 -4.22 28.60 5.98
N VAL A 75 -4.14 29.78 6.60
CA VAL A 75 -5.26 30.39 7.32
C VAL A 75 -6.14 31.13 6.32
N ILE A 76 -7.45 30.89 6.35
CA ILE A 76 -8.43 31.68 5.58
C ILE A 76 -9.15 32.65 6.53
N GLU A 77 -9.47 33.85 6.03
CA GLU A 77 -10.25 34.85 6.75
C GLU A 77 -11.58 34.27 7.30
N GLY A 78 -11.87 34.55 8.56
CA GLY A 78 -13.04 34.01 9.28
C GLY A 78 -12.83 32.60 9.88
N TYR A 79 -11.69 31.97 9.60
CA TYR A 79 -11.27 30.69 10.17
C TYR A 79 -9.93 30.80 10.91
N GLU A 80 -9.63 31.99 11.43
CA GLU A 80 -8.50 32.22 12.31
C GLU A 80 -8.55 31.20 13.47
N GLU A 81 -7.38 30.68 13.86
CA GLU A 81 -7.21 29.61 14.87
C GLU A 81 -7.80 28.23 14.53
N ARG A 82 -8.65 28.14 13.50
CA ARG A 82 -9.34 26.92 13.05
C ARG A 82 -8.84 26.37 11.72
N SER A 83 -7.87 27.05 11.09
CA SER A 83 -7.21 26.70 9.83
C SER A 83 -5.69 26.94 9.89
N GLY A 84 -4.93 26.45 8.90
CA GLY A 84 -3.49 26.70 8.74
C GLY A 84 -2.56 25.85 9.62
N GLY A 85 -3.03 24.68 10.08
CA GLY A 85 -2.30 23.79 10.98
C GLY A 85 -1.44 22.72 10.30
N ALA A 86 -1.47 22.59 8.97
CA ALA A 86 -0.83 21.49 8.25
C ALA A 86 0.66 21.32 8.58
N GLN A 87 1.42 22.40 8.77
CA GLN A 87 2.83 22.32 9.15
C GLN A 87 3.03 21.67 10.52
N GLN A 88 2.26 22.09 11.53
CA GLN A 88 2.34 21.55 12.88
C GLN A 88 1.90 20.08 12.88
N PHE A 89 0.83 19.77 12.15
CA PHE A 89 0.34 18.41 12.04
C PHE A 89 1.33 17.49 11.31
N SER A 90 2.00 17.96 10.25
CA SER A 90 3.07 17.22 9.57
C SER A 90 4.22 16.87 10.51
N THR A 91 4.59 17.82 11.39
CA THR A 91 5.63 17.62 12.41
C THR A 91 5.20 16.56 13.41
N PHE A 92 3.96 16.61 13.90
CA PHE A 92 3.40 15.57 14.76
C PHE A 92 3.41 14.19 14.10
N ILE A 93 2.99 14.08 12.83
CA ILE A 93 3.03 12.82 12.09
C ILE A 93 4.46 12.28 12.01
N GLN A 94 5.44 13.13 11.69
CA GLN A 94 6.83 12.73 11.61
C GLN A 94 7.41 12.29 12.97
N GLU A 95 7.30 13.15 13.96
CA GLU A 95 8.04 13.02 15.22
C GLU A 95 7.40 12.04 16.18
N GLU A 96 6.07 11.96 16.20
CA GLU A 96 5.33 11.14 17.15
C GLU A 96 4.81 9.87 16.47
N VAL A 97 4.05 10.00 15.38
CA VAL A 97 3.35 8.84 14.78
C VAL A 97 4.33 7.91 14.07
N LEU A 98 5.10 8.39 13.09
CA LEU A 98 5.99 7.56 12.28
C LEU A 98 7.12 6.95 13.13
N ASN A 99 7.70 7.72 14.05
CA ASN A 99 8.72 7.21 14.97
C ASN A 99 8.18 6.15 15.92
N ASN A 100 6.98 6.34 16.48
CA ASN A 100 6.36 5.35 17.36
C ASN A 100 6.09 4.03 16.61
N LEU A 101 5.56 4.11 15.39
CA LEU A 101 5.31 2.95 14.55
C LEU A 101 6.60 2.20 14.20
N ALA A 102 7.67 2.92 13.88
CA ALA A 102 8.98 2.32 13.57
C ALA A 102 9.60 1.56 14.75
N ASN A 103 9.30 1.97 15.98
CA ASN A 103 9.78 1.30 17.19
C ASN A 103 8.94 0.08 17.59
N GLN A 104 7.68 0.01 17.15
CA GLN A 104 6.73 -1.03 17.58
C GLN A 104 6.48 -2.10 16.51
N TYR A 105 6.64 -1.75 15.24
CA TYR A 105 6.29 -2.61 14.12
C TYR A 105 7.43 -2.72 13.12
N ARG A 106 7.47 -3.82 12.36
CA ARG A 106 8.41 -4.02 11.25
C ARG A 106 8.00 -3.22 10.02
N VAL A 107 8.04 -1.89 10.15
CA VAL A 107 7.83 -0.97 9.02
C VAL A 107 9.11 -0.86 8.20
N ALA A 108 8.95 -0.81 6.90
CA ALA A 108 10.00 -0.45 5.96
C ALA A 108 9.98 1.07 5.72
N ASP A 109 11.02 1.57 5.06
CA ASP A 109 11.16 3.00 4.81
C ASP A 109 10.24 3.53 3.70
N TYR A 110 9.62 2.64 2.91
CA TYR A 110 8.62 3.04 1.91
C TYR A 110 7.27 3.36 2.54
N ARG A 111 6.88 4.64 2.46
CA ARG A 111 5.68 5.17 3.11
C ARG A 111 4.75 5.80 2.07
N VAL A 112 3.48 5.44 2.16
CA VAL A 112 2.39 5.98 1.34
C VAL A 112 1.41 6.71 2.25
N VAL A 113 0.87 7.84 1.80
CA VAL A 113 -0.20 8.56 2.51
C VAL A 113 -1.45 8.65 1.65
N SER A 114 -2.64 8.48 2.25
CA SER A 114 -3.93 8.55 1.55
C SER A 114 -4.91 9.46 2.28
N GLY A 115 -5.62 10.30 1.51
CA GLY A 115 -6.60 11.24 2.04
C GLY A 115 -7.70 11.57 1.03
N HIS A 116 -8.86 11.97 1.56
CA HIS A 116 -10.05 12.36 0.80
C HIS A 116 -10.52 13.76 1.18
N SER A 117 -11.04 14.53 0.21
CA SER A 117 -11.62 15.85 0.49
C SER A 117 -10.57 16.76 1.15
N LEU A 118 -10.83 17.26 2.36
CA LEU A 118 -9.84 18.06 3.09
C LEU A 118 -8.58 17.27 3.47
N SER A 119 -8.67 15.99 3.86
CA SER A 119 -7.46 15.20 4.07
C SER A 119 -6.74 14.89 2.76
N GLY A 120 -7.46 14.90 1.64
CA GLY A 120 -6.88 14.90 0.29
C GLY A 120 -6.09 16.17 -0.01
N LEU A 121 -6.58 17.34 0.40
CA LEU A 121 -5.81 18.60 0.33
C LEU A 121 -4.51 18.48 1.14
N PHE A 122 -4.58 17.89 2.33
CA PHE A 122 -3.40 17.69 3.17
C PHE A 122 -2.40 16.70 2.54
N THR A 123 -2.85 15.59 1.94
CA THR A 123 -1.94 14.69 1.23
C THR A 123 -1.31 15.32 0.00
N SER A 124 -2.04 16.19 -0.72
CA SER A 124 -1.47 17.01 -1.81
C SER A 124 -0.40 17.97 -1.28
N TYR A 125 -0.66 18.61 -0.14
CA TYR A 125 0.32 19.46 0.54
C TYR A 125 1.57 18.65 0.96
N LEU A 126 1.40 17.46 1.53
CA LEU A 126 2.53 16.60 1.92
C LEU A 126 3.36 16.19 0.70
N ALA A 127 2.71 15.82 -0.41
CA ALA A 127 3.39 15.46 -1.65
C ALA A 127 4.25 16.61 -2.19
N LEU A 128 3.74 17.85 -2.14
CA LEU A 128 4.41 19.02 -2.69
C LEU A 128 5.44 19.62 -1.72
N GLU A 129 5.04 19.91 -0.49
CA GLU A 129 5.83 20.67 0.49
C GLU A 129 6.72 19.78 1.38
N LYS A 130 6.32 18.51 1.62
CA LYS A 130 6.99 17.59 2.56
C LYS A 130 7.44 16.28 1.91
N PRO A 131 8.20 16.33 0.79
CA PRO A 131 8.52 15.14 0.00
C PRO A 131 9.42 14.12 0.73
N TYR A 132 10.04 14.49 1.85
CA TYR A 132 10.86 13.59 2.67
C TYR A 132 10.05 12.70 3.62
N LEU A 133 8.77 13.00 3.85
CA LEU A 133 7.95 12.23 4.79
C LEU A 133 7.35 10.96 4.18
N PHE A 134 7.00 11.03 2.89
CA PHE A 134 6.30 9.98 2.17
C PHE A 134 6.87 9.83 0.76
N ASN A 135 7.07 8.58 0.35
CA ASN A 135 7.50 8.22 -1.01
C ASN A 135 6.35 8.32 -2.01
N ALA A 136 5.12 8.18 -1.51
CA ALA A 136 3.94 8.32 -2.34
C ALA A 136 2.74 8.94 -1.62
N ALA A 137 1.87 9.60 -2.40
CA ALA A 137 0.64 10.19 -1.91
C ALA A 137 -0.55 9.82 -2.82
N ILE A 138 -1.70 9.59 -2.20
CA ILE A 138 -2.99 9.35 -2.84
C ILE A 138 -3.95 10.44 -2.35
N SER A 139 -4.37 11.31 -3.25
CA SER A 139 -5.23 12.45 -3.00
C SER A 139 -6.53 12.29 -3.77
N ILE A 140 -7.59 11.88 -3.07
CA ILE A 140 -8.87 11.55 -3.68
C ILE A 140 -9.85 12.71 -3.50
N SER A 141 -10.34 13.28 -4.60
CA SER A 141 -11.21 14.46 -4.59
C SER A 141 -10.72 15.54 -3.61
N PRO A 142 -9.45 15.97 -3.69
CA PRO A 142 -8.89 16.89 -2.71
C PRO A 142 -9.52 18.28 -2.83
N SER A 143 -9.74 18.95 -1.70
CA SER A 143 -10.28 20.32 -1.64
C SER A 143 -9.28 21.38 -2.11
N LEU A 144 -8.81 21.26 -3.36
CA LEU A 144 -7.76 22.11 -3.96
C LEU A 144 -8.18 23.56 -4.16
N TRP A 145 -9.47 23.87 -4.08
CA TRP A 145 -10.01 25.24 -4.09
C TRP A 145 -9.56 26.07 -2.89
N TRP A 146 -9.06 25.42 -1.83
CA TRP A 146 -8.65 26.04 -0.58
C TRP A 146 -7.78 27.29 -0.79
N ASP A 147 -8.17 28.38 -0.13
CA ASP A 147 -7.46 29.66 -0.11
C ASP A 147 -7.11 30.17 -1.51
N ASN A 148 -8.15 30.24 -2.36
CA ASN A 148 -8.05 30.66 -3.76
C ASN A 148 -7.01 29.81 -4.52
N ASN A 149 -7.13 28.49 -4.39
CA ASN A 149 -6.27 27.51 -5.05
C ASN A 149 -4.79 27.63 -4.65
N TYR A 150 -4.52 27.76 -3.34
CA TYR A 150 -3.18 28.04 -2.81
C TYR A 150 -2.09 27.11 -3.37
N LEU A 151 -2.33 25.79 -3.44
CA LEU A 151 -1.31 24.84 -3.88
C LEU A 151 -0.95 25.02 -5.37
N SER A 152 -1.93 25.15 -6.27
CA SER A 152 -1.64 25.32 -7.70
C SER A 152 -1.08 26.70 -8.02
N ARG A 153 -1.55 27.75 -7.31
CA ARG A 153 -1.06 29.12 -7.45
C ARG A 153 0.41 29.29 -7.02
N ASN A 154 0.87 28.49 -6.06
CA ASN A 154 2.22 28.60 -5.49
C ASN A 154 3.15 27.45 -5.88
N LEU A 155 2.87 26.73 -6.98
CA LEU A 155 3.60 25.51 -7.36
C LEU A 155 5.13 25.72 -7.43
N GLU A 156 5.58 26.88 -7.90
CA GLU A 156 6.99 27.27 -7.97
C GLU A 156 7.71 27.24 -6.62
N GLN A 157 7.00 27.49 -5.52
CA GLN A 157 7.59 27.52 -4.17
C GLN A 157 7.91 26.13 -3.64
N PHE A 158 7.30 25.08 -4.22
CA PHE A 158 7.53 23.68 -3.83
C PHE A 158 8.72 23.04 -4.55
N GLN A 159 9.40 23.82 -5.39
CA GLN A 159 10.65 23.43 -6.02
C GLN A 159 11.78 23.53 -5.00
N ILE A 160 12.21 22.39 -4.47
CA ILE A 160 13.30 22.30 -3.50
C ILE A 160 14.53 21.61 -4.10
N GLU A 161 15.72 21.98 -3.61
CA GLU A 161 16.97 21.30 -3.94
C GLU A 161 16.97 19.88 -3.33
N ASP A 162 17.64 18.93 -4.02
CA ASP A 162 17.76 17.53 -3.58
C ASP A 162 16.43 16.87 -3.20
N ARG A 163 15.38 17.19 -3.97
CA ARG A 163 14.05 16.61 -3.81
C ARG A 163 14.07 15.09 -4.03
N PRO A 164 13.60 14.26 -3.07
CA PRO A 164 13.50 12.83 -3.27
C PRO A 164 12.38 12.50 -4.27
N HIS A 165 12.43 11.31 -4.86
CA HIS A 165 11.37 10.84 -5.74
C HIS A 165 10.06 10.65 -4.99
N VAL A 166 9.00 11.29 -5.47
CA VAL A 166 7.64 11.17 -4.93
C VAL A 166 6.69 10.79 -6.06
N ARG A 167 5.90 9.73 -5.83
CA ARG A 167 4.78 9.37 -6.72
C ARG A 167 3.47 9.91 -6.16
N TRP A 168 2.71 10.68 -6.94
CA TRP A 168 1.48 11.31 -6.46
C TRP A 168 0.29 10.99 -7.37
N PHE A 169 -0.70 10.28 -6.82
CA PHE A 169 -1.98 10.07 -7.48
C PHE A 169 -2.99 11.14 -7.03
N LEU A 170 -3.58 11.83 -8.00
CA LEU A 170 -4.54 12.89 -7.81
C LEU A 170 -5.83 12.55 -8.58
N SER A 171 -6.97 12.45 -7.91
CA SER A 171 -8.23 12.17 -8.58
C SER A 171 -9.34 13.17 -8.26
N ILE A 172 -10.37 13.18 -9.09
CA ILE A 172 -11.63 13.89 -8.83
C ILE A 172 -12.80 13.02 -9.26
N ALA A 173 -13.93 13.12 -8.55
CA ALA A 173 -15.18 12.50 -8.98
C ALA A 173 -16.02 13.49 -9.81
N ASN A 174 -17.28 13.19 -10.09
CA ASN A 174 -18.16 14.11 -10.82
C ASN A 174 -18.62 15.27 -9.92
N GLU A 175 -17.77 16.28 -9.77
CA GLU A 175 -17.89 17.33 -8.77
C GLU A 175 -17.76 18.73 -9.39
N PRO A 176 -18.88 19.36 -9.80
CA PRO A 176 -18.84 20.67 -10.46
C PRO A 176 -18.46 21.80 -9.49
N GLY A 177 -18.21 22.98 -10.05
CA GLY A 177 -17.89 24.18 -9.27
C GLY A 177 -16.44 24.20 -8.80
N GLU A 178 -16.23 24.61 -7.55
CA GLU A 178 -14.89 24.83 -6.99
C GLU A 178 -14.01 23.57 -6.97
N MET A 179 -14.61 22.38 -6.83
CA MET A 179 -13.88 21.11 -6.88
C MET A 179 -13.27 20.87 -8.27
N ALA A 180 -14.08 20.93 -9.33
CA ALA A 180 -13.62 20.82 -10.71
C ALA A 180 -12.62 21.92 -11.07
N GLU A 181 -12.87 23.16 -10.64
CA GLU A 181 -11.97 24.28 -10.90
C GLU A 181 -10.59 24.04 -10.25
N GLY A 182 -10.55 23.70 -8.97
CA GLY A 182 -9.30 23.44 -8.25
C GLY A 182 -8.49 22.28 -8.83
N PHE A 183 -9.16 21.18 -9.20
CA PHE A 183 -8.50 20.04 -9.86
C PHE A 183 -7.94 20.41 -11.24
N ASN A 184 -8.70 21.13 -12.05
CA ASN A 184 -8.26 21.57 -13.38
C ASN A 184 -7.08 22.54 -13.29
N LEU A 185 -7.12 23.50 -12.35
CA LEU A 185 -6.01 24.43 -12.12
C LEU A 185 -4.74 23.70 -11.67
N MET A 186 -4.85 22.72 -10.77
CA MET A 186 -3.70 21.90 -10.38
C MET A 186 -3.15 21.07 -11.53
N SER A 187 -4.01 20.38 -12.27
CA SER A 187 -3.61 19.56 -13.43
C SER A 187 -2.91 20.38 -14.50
N ASN A 188 -3.42 21.59 -14.77
CA ASN A 188 -2.80 22.53 -15.70
C ASN A 188 -1.46 23.05 -15.17
N ALA A 189 -1.36 23.38 -13.88
CA ALA A 189 -0.12 23.85 -13.27
C ALA A 189 0.99 22.78 -13.34
N LEU A 190 0.68 21.53 -13.00
CA LEU A 190 1.61 20.39 -13.11
C LEU A 190 2.05 20.14 -14.57
N SER A 191 1.14 20.31 -15.53
CA SER A 191 1.46 20.15 -16.96
C SER A 191 2.32 21.29 -17.51
N ALA A 192 2.16 22.50 -16.97
CA ALA A 192 2.91 23.68 -17.38
C ALA A 192 4.29 23.76 -16.72
N GLN A 193 4.43 23.21 -15.52
CA GLN A 193 5.65 23.25 -14.74
C GLN A 193 5.95 21.88 -14.12
N SER A 194 7.06 21.27 -14.55
CA SER A 194 7.57 20.07 -13.90
C SER A 194 8.19 20.41 -12.55
N ILE A 195 7.81 19.67 -11.51
CA ILE A 195 8.54 19.63 -10.24
C ILE A 195 9.58 18.51 -10.33
N THR A 196 10.83 18.80 -9.94
CA THR A 196 11.90 17.80 -9.96
C THR A 196 11.54 16.57 -9.14
N ASN A 197 11.77 15.36 -9.68
CA ASN A 197 11.53 14.09 -9.00
C ASN A 197 10.09 13.94 -8.44
N LEU A 198 9.11 14.63 -9.01
CA LEU A 198 7.70 14.38 -8.78
C LEU A 198 7.12 13.67 -10.00
N GLU A 199 6.71 12.42 -9.81
CA GLU A 199 5.91 11.68 -10.78
C GLU A 199 4.45 11.77 -10.36
N TRP A 200 3.56 12.18 -11.25
CA TRP A 200 2.14 12.34 -10.92
C TRP A 200 1.21 11.59 -11.89
N PHE A 201 0.06 11.21 -11.36
CA PHE A 201 -1.02 10.55 -12.08
C PHE A 201 -2.32 11.31 -11.79
N THR A 202 -3.11 11.54 -12.83
CA THR A 202 -4.42 12.20 -12.68
C THR A 202 -5.54 11.32 -13.21
N GLU A 203 -6.65 11.23 -12.49
CA GLU A 203 -7.82 10.45 -12.92
C GLU A 203 -9.14 11.12 -12.56
N SER A 204 -10.13 11.03 -13.46
CA SER A 204 -11.48 11.55 -13.24
C SER A 204 -12.50 10.40 -13.22
N PHE A 205 -13.30 10.31 -12.16
CA PHE A 205 -14.33 9.30 -11.97
C PHE A 205 -15.72 9.87 -12.30
N GLU A 206 -16.10 9.87 -13.58
CA GLU A 206 -17.33 10.51 -14.07
C GLU A 206 -18.63 9.94 -13.48
N ASN A 207 -18.59 8.70 -12.99
CA ASN A 207 -19.76 8.01 -12.41
C ASN A 207 -19.79 8.04 -10.88
N GLU A 208 -18.76 8.59 -10.24
CA GLU A 208 -18.66 8.66 -8.79
C GLU A 208 -19.07 10.04 -8.27
N THR A 209 -19.51 10.09 -7.02
CA THR A 209 -19.75 11.34 -6.29
C THR A 209 -18.60 11.63 -5.34
N HIS A 210 -18.58 12.83 -4.74
CA HIS A 210 -17.60 13.17 -3.70
C HIS A 210 -17.50 12.10 -2.60
N ASP A 211 -18.64 11.54 -2.17
CA ASP A 211 -18.70 10.61 -1.04
C ASP A 211 -18.37 9.16 -1.43
N THR A 212 -18.54 8.78 -2.70
CA THR A 212 -18.21 7.43 -3.18
C THR A 212 -16.78 7.34 -3.75
N ALA A 213 -16.19 8.48 -4.12
CA ALA A 213 -14.84 8.60 -4.62
C ALA A 213 -13.77 7.85 -3.79
N PRO A 214 -13.79 7.85 -2.45
CA PRO A 214 -12.75 7.19 -1.66
C PRO A 214 -12.57 5.70 -1.95
N LEU A 215 -13.65 4.98 -2.26
CA LEU A 215 -13.59 3.54 -2.52
C LEU A 215 -12.82 3.25 -3.81
N TYR A 216 -13.17 3.94 -4.90
CA TYR A 216 -12.53 3.78 -6.21
C TYR A 216 -11.15 4.42 -6.25
N GLY A 217 -11.03 5.65 -5.76
CA GLY A 217 -9.77 6.39 -5.73
C GLY A 217 -8.69 5.71 -4.91
N ASN A 218 -9.06 4.96 -3.87
CA ASN A 218 -8.08 4.18 -3.13
C ASN A 218 -7.54 3.00 -3.95
N VAL A 219 -8.42 2.25 -4.64
CA VAL A 219 -8.00 1.13 -5.49
C VAL A 219 -7.12 1.62 -6.64
N GLU A 220 -7.56 2.65 -7.37
CA GLU A 220 -6.78 3.14 -8.51
C GLU A 220 -5.53 3.88 -8.08
N GLY A 221 -5.57 4.65 -7.00
CA GLY A 221 -4.38 5.25 -6.42
C GLY A 221 -3.32 4.22 -6.08
N LEU A 222 -3.70 3.12 -5.39
CA LEU A 222 -2.76 2.05 -5.08
C LEU A 222 -2.19 1.38 -6.34
N ARG A 223 -3.02 1.12 -7.37
CA ARG A 223 -2.57 0.54 -8.63
C ARG A 223 -1.59 1.43 -9.39
N GLN A 224 -1.84 2.74 -9.42
CA GLN A 224 -0.96 3.69 -10.10
C GLN A 224 0.35 3.87 -9.35
N ILE A 225 0.29 4.07 -8.02
CA ILE A 225 1.48 4.20 -7.17
C ILE A 225 2.38 2.97 -7.22
N PHE A 226 1.81 1.77 -7.40
CA PHE A 226 2.57 0.53 -7.56
C PHE A 226 2.48 -0.03 -8.99
N SER A 227 2.27 0.83 -9.98
CA SER A 227 2.25 0.41 -11.38
C SER A 227 3.56 -0.29 -11.74
N GLY A 228 3.46 -1.46 -12.37
CA GLY A 228 4.60 -2.32 -12.68
C GLY A 228 5.06 -3.23 -11.54
N TYR A 229 4.38 -3.28 -10.37
CA TYR A 229 4.81 -4.12 -9.25
C TYR A 229 4.66 -5.63 -9.50
N ASN A 230 3.64 -6.04 -10.26
CA ASN A 230 3.39 -7.46 -10.53
C ASN A 230 4.33 -7.97 -11.62
N ALA A 231 5.22 -8.91 -11.28
CA ALA A 231 6.18 -9.49 -12.22
C ALA A 231 5.55 -10.39 -13.30
N VAL A 232 4.34 -10.90 -13.07
CA VAL A 232 3.66 -11.84 -14.00
C VAL A 232 2.16 -11.53 -14.13
N PRO A 233 1.80 -10.34 -14.66
CA PRO A 233 0.43 -9.83 -14.62
C PRO A 233 -0.56 -10.61 -15.51
N ASN A 234 -0.08 -11.35 -16.52
CA ASN A 234 -0.91 -12.06 -17.49
C ASN A 234 -0.69 -13.58 -17.42
N ILE A 235 -0.32 -14.23 -18.53
CA ILE A 235 -0.04 -15.69 -18.59
C ILE A 235 1.44 -16.03 -18.41
N GLU A 236 2.31 -15.02 -18.24
CA GLU A 236 3.75 -15.24 -18.10
C GLU A 236 4.09 -15.98 -16.80
N VAL A 237 5.13 -16.80 -16.84
CA VAL A 237 5.77 -17.41 -15.66
C VAL A 237 7.27 -17.13 -15.71
N LYS A 238 7.89 -16.94 -14.54
CA LYS A 238 9.30 -16.60 -14.40
C LYS A 238 9.95 -17.53 -13.37
N SER A 239 11.22 -17.85 -13.56
CA SER A 239 12.03 -18.55 -12.55
C SER A 239 12.28 -17.66 -11.34
N LEU A 240 12.73 -18.23 -10.22
CA LEU A 240 13.11 -17.45 -9.04
C LEU A 240 14.23 -16.45 -9.35
N ALA A 241 15.20 -16.83 -10.17
CA ALA A 241 16.30 -15.94 -10.57
C ALA A 241 15.78 -14.71 -11.33
N THR A 242 14.91 -14.90 -12.31
CA THR A 242 14.33 -13.79 -13.09
C THR A 242 13.38 -12.93 -12.25
N LEU A 243 12.67 -13.52 -11.28
CA LEU A 243 11.86 -12.74 -10.32
C LEU A 243 12.75 -11.85 -9.43
N ARG A 244 13.91 -12.36 -8.98
CA ARG A 244 14.88 -11.58 -8.20
C ARG A 244 15.43 -10.41 -9.00
N GLU A 245 15.82 -10.64 -10.25
CA GLU A 245 16.28 -9.58 -11.16
C GLU A 245 15.19 -8.52 -11.35
N PHE A 246 13.94 -8.96 -11.61
CA PHE A 246 12.80 -8.04 -11.74
C PHE A 246 12.60 -7.15 -10.51
N TYR A 247 12.61 -7.73 -9.30
CA TYR A 247 12.41 -6.94 -8.08
C TYR A 247 13.64 -6.10 -7.71
N GLN A 248 14.83 -6.47 -8.16
CA GLN A 248 16.01 -5.61 -8.06
C GLN A 248 15.84 -4.37 -8.94
N ASP A 249 15.49 -4.53 -10.22
CA ASP A 249 15.25 -3.41 -11.14
C ASP A 249 14.11 -2.51 -10.65
N LEU A 250 13.02 -3.11 -10.16
CA LEU A 250 11.90 -2.39 -9.56
C LEU A 250 12.36 -1.59 -8.33
N SER A 251 13.21 -2.17 -7.50
CA SER A 251 13.73 -1.51 -6.31
C SER A 251 14.57 -0.29 -6.63
N GLU A 252 15.39 -0.37 -7.69
CA GLU A 252 16.18 0.76 -8.19
C GLU A 252 15.27 1.88 -8.70
N ALA A 253 14.23 1.53 -9.48
CA ALA A 253 13.27 2.51 -10.01
C ALA A 253 12.48 3.24 -8.91
N PHE A 254 12.16 2.57 -7.81
CA PHE A 254 11.44 3.15 -6.68
C PHE A 254 12.35 3.79 -5.62
N GLY A 255 13.67 3.61 -5.73
CA GLY A 255 14.63 4.01 -4.70
C GLY A 255 14.41 3.29 -3.35
N PHE A 256 13.84 2.08 -3.38
CA PHE A 256 13.51 1.30 -2.19
C PHE A 256 13.57 -0.20 -2.47
N THR A 257 14.19 -0.97 -1.56
CA THR A 257 14.30 -2.42 -1.70
C THR A 257 12.99 -3.15 -1.44
N PHE A 258 12.33 -3.59 -2.50
CA PHE A 258 11.20 -4.52 -2.41
C PHE A 258 11.68 -5.96 -2.30
N GLN A 259 11.36 -6.60 -1.19
CA GLN A 259 11.46 -8.05 -1.03
C GLN A 259 10.15 -8.70 -1.45
N MET A 260 10.21 -9.90 -2.03
CA MET A 260 9.02 -10.66 -2.35
C MET A 260 8.27 -11.05 -1.08
N SER A 261 6.97 -10.76 -1.04
CA SER A 261 6.08 -11.10 0.06
C SER A 261 5.61 -12.56 -0.02
N ALA A 262 4.96 -13.04 1.05
CA ALA A 262 4.42 -14.39 1.10
C ALA A 262 3.43 -14.65 -0.06
N HIS A 263 2.57 -13.67 -0.37
CA HIS A 263 1.64 -13.79 -1.49
C HIS A 263 2.33 -13.81 -2.85
N GLN A 264 3.45 -13.10 -3.05
CA GLN A 264 4.21 -13.16 -4.29
C GLN A 264 4.85 -14.54 -4.50
N TYR A 265 5.51 -15.10 -3.49
CA TYR A 265 6.01 -16.47 -3.55
C TYR A 265 4.89 -17.46 -3.87
N ASN A 266 3.74 -17.31 -3.22
CA ASN A 266 2.59 -18.18 -3.41
C ASN A 266 2.03 -18.11 -4.84
N VAL A 267 1.71 -16.90 -5.31
CA VAL A 267 1.12 -16.66 -6.63
C VAL A 267 2.06 -17.12 -7.73
N TYR A 268 3.35 -16.74 -7.65
CA TYR A 268 4.30 -17.04 -8.72
C TYR A 268 4.69 -18.50 -8.73
N GLY A 269 4.87 -19.11 -7.56
CA GLY A 269 5.22 -20.52 -7.44
C GLY A 269 4.10 -21.45 -7.92
N LEU A 270 2.86 -21.25 -7.45
CA LEU A 270 1.73 -22.05 -7.92
C LEU A 270 1.46 -21.85 -9.42
N LYS A 271 1.55 -20.61 -9.90
CA LYS A 271 1.35 -20.33 -11.33
C LYS A 271 2.40 -21.04 -12.18
N ALA A 272 3.68 -20.97 -11.81
CA ALA A 272 4.75 -21.70 -12.49
C ALA A 272 4.46 -23.21 -12.50
N ALA A 273 4.06 -23.78 -11.37
CA ALA A 273 3.71 -25.20 -11.27
C ALA A 273 2.53 -25.58 -12.20
N TYR A 274 1.43 -24.81 -12.18
CA TYR A 274 0.24 -25.07 -13.01
C TYR A 274 0.48 -24.87 -14.51
N GLU A 275 1.38 -23.97 -14.89
CA GLU A 275 1.77 -23.74 -16.29
C GLU A 275 2.90 -24.68 -16.77
N GLY A 276 3.17 -25.75 -16.01
CA GLY A 276 4.09 -26.84 -16.39
C GLY A 276 5.56 -26.59 -16.06
N GLN A 277 5.91 -25.47 -15.44
CA GLN A 277 7.27 -25.17 -14.95
C GLN A 277 7.41 -25.62 -13.48
N LEU A 278 7.28 -26.93 -13.24
CA LEU A 278 7.24 -27.51 -11.89
C LEU A 278 8.49 -27.20 -11.05
N ASP A 279 9.69 -27.32 -11.64
CA ASP A 279 10.94 -27.06 -10.93
C ASP A 279 11.03 -25.60 -10.45
N TRP A 280 10.60 -24.64 -11.29
CA TRP A 280 10.52 -23.23 -10.89
C TRP A 280 9.47 -23.02 -9.81
N GLY A 281 8.31 -23.65 -9.94
CA GLY A 281 7.24 -23.55 -8.95
C GLY A 281 7.69 -24.03 -7.56
N ILE A 282 8.36 -25.18 -7.50
CA ILE A 282 8.93 -25.73 -6.27
C ILE A 282 10.00 -24.79 -5.71
N GLU A 283 10.98 -24.37 -6.51
CA GLU A 283 12.07 -23.49 -6.07
C GLU A 283 11.54 -22.18 -5.46
N ILE A 284 10.54 -21.56 -6.10
CA ILE A 284 9.92 -20.32 -5.62
C ILE A 284 9.19 -20.57 -4.29
N LEU A 285 8.44 -21.67 -4.17
CA LEU A 285 7.68 -21.99 -2.96
C LEU A 285 8.59 -22.39 -1.78
N GLU A 286 9.68 -23.13 -2.04
CA GLU A 286 10.73 -23.43 -1.05
C GLU A 286 11.36 -22.13 -0.53
N GLN A 287 11.74 -21.20 -1.42
CA GLN A 287 12.27 -19.91 -0.98
C GLN A 287 11.24 -19.12 -0.16
N GLY A 288 9.96 -19.23 -0.51
CA GLY A 288 8.86 -18.65 0.24
C GLY A 288 8.75 -19.22 1.66
N THR A 289 8.81 -20.55 1.82
CA THR A 289 8.74 -21.19 3.14
C THR A 289 9.99 -20.94 3.99
N GLU A 290 11.15 -20.69 3.38
CA GLU A 290 12.33 -20.21 4.11
C GLU A 290 12.14 -18.78 4.65
N THR A 291 11.56 -17.89 3.84
CA THR A 291 11.36 -16.47 4.20
C THR A 291 10.21 -16.30 5.20
N PHE A 292 9.16 -17.13 5.07
CA PHE A 292 7.95 -17.12 5.88
C PHE A 292 7.66 -18.52 6.47
N PRO A 293 8.52 -19.03 7.37
CA PRO A 293 8.49 -20.43 7.84
C PRO A 293 7.23 -20.81 8.63
N ARG A 294 6.44 -19.84 9.06
CA ARG A 294 5.17 -20.04 9.78
C ARG A 294 3.93 -19.84 8.91
N SER A 295 4.08 -19.63 7.60
CA SER A 295 2.97 -19.43 6.65
C SER A 295 2.37 -20.76 6.21
N ASP A 296 1.22 -21.14 6.76
CA ASP A 296 0.50 -22.35 6.36
C ASP A 296 0.11 -22.39 4.88
N MET A 297 -0.25 -21.24 4.30
CA MET A 297 -0.58 -21.09 2.86
C MET A 297 0.58 -21.51 1.94
N LEU A 298 1.81 -21.08 2.27
CA LEU A 298 2.99 -21.40 1.46
C LEU A 298 3.36 -22.88 1.57
N TRP A 299 3.25 -23.47 2.77
CA TRP A 299 3.48 -24.90 2.95
C TRP A 299 2.42 -25.76 2.24
N ASP A 300 1.16 -25.34 2.23
CA ASP A 300 0.07 -26.00 1.50
C ASP A 300 0.30 -25.95 -0.02
N SER A 301 0.74 -24.79 -0.52
CA SER A 301 1.09 -24.61 -1.93
C SER A 301 2.32 -25.41 -2.33
N LEU A 302 3.35 -25.46 -1.48
CA LEU A 302 4.55 -26.28 -1.69
C LEU A 302 4.19 -27.77 -1.75
N ALA A 303 3.29 -28.23 -0.87
CA ALA A 303 2.78 -29.60 -0.92
C ALA A 303 2.08 -29.91 -2.26
N THR A 304 1.28 -28.96 -2.77
CA THR A 304 0.65 -29.08 -4.09
C THR A 304 1.70 -29.24 -5.20
N ALA A 305 2.72 -28.38 -5.21
CA ALA A 305 3.76 -28.42 -6.24
C ALA A 305 4.59 -29.71 -6.19
N TYR A 306 4.95 -30.20 -4.99
CA TYR A 306 5.62 -31.49 -4.83
C TYR A 306 4.76 -32.66 -5.32
N ASP A 307 3.47 -32.67 -5.01
CA ASP A 307 2.55 -33.72 -5.45
C ASP A 307 2.43 -33.76 -6.98
N MET A 308 2.28 -32.58 -7.60
CA MET A 308 2.27 -32.44 -9.06
C MET A 308 3.57 -32.96 -9.71
N ASN A 309 4.71 -32.79 -9.03
CA ASN A 309 6.01 -33.32 -9.46
C ASN A 309 6.29 -34.75 -8.97
N ARG A 310 5.28 -35.46 -8.45
CA ARG A 310 5.36 -36.85 -7.96
C ARG A 310 6.39 -37.08 -6.83
N GLN A 311 6.68 -36.04 -6.05
CA GLN A 311 7.55 -36.11 -4.88
C GLN A 311 6.73 -36.42 -3.63
N THR A 312 6.15 -37.63 -3.56
CA THR A 312 5.12 -38.00 -2.56
C THR A 312 5.57 -37.80 -1.10
N GLU A 313 6.79 -38.17 -0.75
CA GLU A 313 7.30 -37.99 0.62
C GLU A 313 7.43 -36.50 0.99
N ALA A 314 7.94 -35.68 0.07
CA ALA A 314 8.06 -34.24 0.26
C ALA A 314 6.69 -33.56 0.34
N ALA A 315 5.75 -33.96 -0.52
CA ALA A 315 4.38 -33.48 -0.51
C ALA A 315 3.69 -33.75 0.84
N MET A 316 3.80 -34.98 1.36
CA MET A 316 3.24 -35.35 2.65
C MET A 316 3.87 -34.56 3.82
N ALA A 317 5.20 -34.37 3.79
CA ALA A 317 5.90 -33.60 4.81
C ALA A 317 5.46 -32.13 4.82
N ALA A 318 5.42 -31.49 3.64
CA ALA A 318 4.97 -30.12 3.48
C ALA A 318 3.49 -29.94 3.89
N SER A 319 2.61 -30.86 3.47
CA SER A 319 1.18 -30.80 3.82
C SER A 319 0.95 -31.00 5.32
N THR A 320 1.71 -31.89 5.97
CA THR A 320 1.64 -32.08 7.42
C THR A 320 2.08 -30.83 8.17
N ARG A 321 3.14 -30.17 7.68
CA ARG A 321 3.60 -28.88 8.22
C ARG A 321 2.55 -27.78 8.04
N ALA A 322 1.93 -27.70 6.86
CA ALA A 322 0.84 -26.77 6.58
C ALA A 322 -0.32 -26.95 7.55
N LEU A 323 -0.77 -28.19 7.79
CA LEU A 323 -1.87 -28.48 8.71
C LEU A 323 -1.55 -28.08 10.16
N GLN A 324 -0.33 -28.37 10.63
CA GLN A 324 0.11 -27.97 11.97
C GLN A 324 0.07 -26.45 12.15
N LEU A 325 0.61 -25.71 11.17
CA LEU A 325 0.61 -24.25 11.17
C LEU A 325 -0.80 -23.69 11.06
N ALA A 326 -1.65 -24.25 10.19
CA ALA A 326 -3.02 -23.80 10.01
C ALA A 326 -3.84 -23.92 11.31
N ILE A 327 -3.62 -24.98 12.09
CA ILE A 327 -4.20 -25.15 13.42
C ILE A 327 -3.64 -24.10 14.40
N ALA A 328 -2.31 -23.96 14.45
CA ALA A 328 -1.66 -23.03 15.38
C ALA A 328 -2.03 -21.56 15.13
N ASN A 329 -2.20 -21.19 13.85
CA ASN A 329 -2.52 -19.85 13.40
C ASN A 329 -4.02 -19.54 13.43
N ASN A 330 -4.88 -20.54 13.74
CA ASN A 330 -6.33 -20.45 13.53
C ASN A 330 -6.69 -19.96 12.10
N SER A 331 -6.02 -20.56 11.12
CA SER A 331 -6.07 -20.12 9.72
C SER A 331 -7.45 -20.29 9.11
N LYS A 332 -7.87 -19.27 8.34
CA LYS A 332 -9.09 -19.33 7.51
C LYS A 332 -9.00 -20.42 6.43
N TYR A 333 -7.79 -20.88 6.09
CA TYR A 333 -7.54 -21.92 5.09
C TYR A 333 -7.57 -23.34 5.66
N LEU A 334 -7.70 -23.50 6.99
CA LEU A 334 -7.66 -24.80 7.67
C LEU A 334 -8.58 -25.87 7.04
N PRO A 335 -9.83 -25.58 6.62
CA PRO A 335 -10.67 -26.60 5.98
C PRO A 335 -10.12 -27.09 4.62
N ALA A 336 -9.48 -26.22 3.84
CA ALA A 336 -8.87 -26.59 2.56
C ALA A 336 -7.60 -27.41 2.80
N ILE A 337 -6.72 -26.92 3.67
CA ILE A 337 -5.45 -27.57 4.03
C ILE A 337 -5.68 -28.97 4.61
N ARG A 338 -6.69 -29.13 5.47
CA ARG A 338 -7.04 -30.44 6.02
C ARG A 338 -7.44 -31.44 4.93
N ARG A 339 -8.28 -31.02 3.98
CA ARG A 339 -8.73 -31.89 2.88
C ARG A 339 -7.57 -32.32 1.99
N GLN A 340 -6.65 -31.41 1.67
CA GLN A 340 -5.44 -31.73 0.91
C GLN A 340 -4.57 -32.74 1.68
N ASN A 341 -4.38 -32.53 2.98
CA ASN A 341 -3.59 -33.45 3.80
C ASN A 341 -4.20 -34.85 3.88
N GLU A 342 -5.53 -34.95 3.96
CA GLU A 342 -6.25 -36.22 3.93
C GLU A 342 -6.07 -36.92 2.56
N SER A 343 -6.20 -36.19 1.44
CA SER A 343 -6.09 -36.79 0.10
C SER A 343 -4.70 -37.30 -0.26
N LEU A 344 -3.63 -36.78 0.36
CA LEU A 344 -2.26 -37.28 0.12
C LEU A 344 -1.95 -38.57 0.89
N ARG A 345 -2.81 -38.98 1.84
CA ARG A 345 -2.61 -40.20 2.65
C ARG A 345 -3.26 -41.43 2.04
N ASP A 346 -4.23 -41.22 1.15
CA ASP A 346 -4.92 -42.25 0.37
C ASP A 346 -4.10 -42.62 -0.87
#